data_AF-A0A819XIM4-F1
#
_entry.id   AF-A0A819XIM4-F1
#
_cell.length_a   1.000
_cell.length_b   1.000
_cell.length_c   1.000
_cell.angle_alpha   90.00
_cell.angle_beta   90.00
_cell.angle_gamma   90.00
#
_symmetry.space_group_name_H-M   'P 1'
#
loop_
_entity.id
_entity.type
_entity.pdbx_description
1 polymer ?
#
loop_
_entity_poly.entity_id
_entity_poly.type
_entity_poly.pdbx_seq_one_letter_code
_entity_poly.pdbx_strand_id
1 'polypeptide(L)'
;MEKIQNSLKQFKAHILRKPLKRANHSSCQFQTEKKWLRLQYHANYHIKKPDELENGMEDPPGLIDEKLLDKTFGSLIGLALGDALGAHVEFRPHEYLLLNPVKDLEGGGTWGLKKGQFTDDASMALCLGISLVARRDFIPYDQLVRYKWWFEHGYMSSTGHCFDIGAATSQSLQEF
;
A
#
# COMPACT_ATOMS: atom_id res chain seq x y z
N MET A 1 -14.28 8.12 -15.03
CA MET A 1 -13.45 9.32 -14.82
C MET A 1 -13.58 9.91 -13.42
N GLU A 2 -14.78 10.29 -12.95
CA GLU A 2 -14.99 10.93 -11.64
C GLU A 2 -14.63 10.05 -10.42
N LYS A 3 -14.82 8.73 -10.51
CA LYS A 3 -14.47 7.77 -9.44
C LYS A 3 -12.98 7.47 -9.34
N ILE A 4 -12.26 7.44 -10.48
CA ILE A 4 -10.79 7.36 -10.50
C ILE A 4 -10.20 8.65 -9.95
N GLN A 5 -10.77 9.81 -10.29
CA GLN A 5 -10.40 11.08 -9.64
C GLN A 5 -10.71 11.11 -8.15
N ASN A 6 -11.74 10.39 -7.66
CA ASN A 6 -12.04 10.28 -6.23
C ASN A 6 -11.10 9.31 -5.50
N SER A 7 -10.74 8.16 -6.08
CA SER A 7 -9.71 7.27 -5.53
C SER A 7 -8.32 7.91 -5.59
N LEU A 8 -8.03 8.67 -6.66
CA LEU A 8 -6.82 9.49 -6.77
C LEU A 8 -6.85 10.73 -5.88
N LYS A 9 -8.02 11.28 -5.56
CA LYS A 9 -8.19 12.30 -4.52
C LYS A 9 -8.03 11.70 -3.14
N GLN A 10 -8.44 10.46 -2.88
CA GLN A 10 -8.17 9.76 -1.63
C GLN A 10 -6.69 9.45 -1.51
N PHE A 11 -6.05 8.98 -2.58
CA PHE A 11 -4.61 8.76 -2.66
C PHE A 11 -3.81 10.07 -2.51
N LYS A 12 -4.16 11.13 -3.26
CA LYS A 12 -3.61 12.48 -3.07
C LYS A 12 -4.00 13.09 -1.71
N ALA A 13 -5.14 12.78 -1.10
CA ALA A 13 -5.49 13.31 0.21
C ALA A 13 -4.74 12.60 1.34
N HIS A 14 -4.42 11.32 1.15
CA HIS A 14 -3.60 10.51 2.06
C HIS A 14 -2.11 10.90 1.93
N ILE A 15 -1.64 11.24 0.73
CA ILE A 15 -0.25 11.65 0.45
C ILE A 15 -0.02 13.18 0.64
N LEU A 16 -1.00 14.06 0.38
CA LEU A 16 -0.79 15.52 0.22
C LEU A 16 -1.68 16.46 1.09
N ARG A 17 -2.38 16.05 2.16
CA ARG A 17 -3.05 17.03 3.04
C ARG A 17 -2.92 16.76 4.55
N LYS A 18 -2.44 17.81 5.23
CA LYS A 18 -2.71 18.31 6.60
C LYS A 18 -3.77 17.57 7.41
N PRO A 19 -3.57 17.46 8.74
CA PRO A 19 -4.09 16.42 9.62
C PRO A 19 -5.58 16.18 9.40
N LEU A 20 -5.89 14.96 8.95
CA LEU A 20 -7.27 14.47 8.87
C LEU A 20 -7.90 14.58 10.26
N LYS A 21 -9.01 15.31 10.36
CA LYS A 21 -9.90 15.21 11.53
C LYS A 21 -10.26 13.74 11.68
N ARG A 22 -9.86 13.16 12.83
CA ARG A 22 -10.11 11.78 13.25
C ARG A 22 -11.49 11.32 12.77
N ALA A 23 -11.51 10.47 11.75
CA ALA A 23 -12.64 9.57 11.58
C ALA A 23 -12.62 8.64 12.80
N ASN A 24 -13.79 8.40 13.38
CA ASN A 24 -13.98 7.42 14.46
C ASN A 24 -13.72 6.01 13.92
N HIS A 25 -12.46 5.68 13.68
CA HIS A 25 -12.01 4.31 13.62
C HIS A 25 -12.10 3.79 15.06
N SER A 26 -12.98 2.81 15.26
CA SER A 26 -12.85 1.86 16.37
C SER A 26 -11.38 1.49 16.47
N SER A 27 -10.74 1.94 17.54
CA SER A 27 -9.32 1.79 17.79
C SER A 27 -8.93 0.33 17.57
N CYS A 28 -8.23 0.04 16.47
CA CYS A 28 -7.48 -1.20 16.38
C CYS A 28 -6.38 -1.06 17.44
N GLN A 29 -6.62 -1.62 18.63
CA GLN A 29 -5.61 -1.68 19.67
C GLN A 29 -4.54 -2.63 19.17
N PHE A 30 -3.45 -2.08 18.64
CA PHE A 30 -2.26 -2.85 18.28
C PHE A 30 -1.64 -3.40 19.57
N GLN A 31 -2.00 -4.64 19.93
CA GLN A 31 -1.42 -5.33 21.08
C GLN A 31 0.07 -5.58 20.83
N THR A 32 0.90 -5.00 21.69
CA THR A 32 2.37 -4.99 21.64
C THR A 32 3.02 -6.33 22.04
N GLU A 33 2.28 -7.43 22.06
CA GLU A 33 2.77 -8.73 22.56
C GLU A 33 3.54 -9.56 21.52
N LYS A 34 3.65 -9.10 20.27
CA LYS A 34 4.29 -9.89 19.21
C LYS A 34 5.82 -9.85 19.31
N LYS A 35 6.43 -11.05 19.30
CA LYS A 35 7.88 -11.28 19.44
C LYS A 35 8.72 -10.53 18.40
N TRP A 36 8.20 -10.34 17.18
CA TRP A 36 8.88 -9.62 16.10
C TRP A 36 8.89 -8.09 16.29
N LEU A 37 7.97 -7.56 17.11
CA LEU A 37 7.93 -6.16 17.58
C LEU A 37 8.84 -5.91 18.80
N ARG A 38 9.68 -6.88 19.20
CA ARG A 38 10.57 -6.71 20.37
C ARG A 38 11.66 -5.67 20.09
N LEU A 39 11.70 -4.68 20.99
CA LEU A 39 12.61 -3.53 21.05
C LEU A 39 14.10 -3.83 20.84
N GLN A 40 14.56 -5.06 21.07
CA GLN A 40 15.96 -5.46 20.88
C GLN A 40 16.44 -5.33 19.43
N TYR A 41 15.56 -5.50 18.44
CA TYR A 41 15.87 -5.23 17.03
C TYR A 41 15.65 -3.76 16.64
N HIS A 42 14.92 -3.01 17.47
CA HIS A 42 14.59 -1.59 17.29
C HIS A 42 15.56 -0.63 17.98
N ALA A 43 16.49 -1.12 18.82
CA ALA A 43 17.40 -0.27 19.59
C ALA A 43 18.23 0.68 18.71
N ASN A 44 18.49 0.30 17.45
CA ASN A 44 19.22 1.11 16.47
C ASN A 44 18.32 1.78 15.42
N TYR A 45 17.01 1.49 15.40
CA TYR A 45 16.08 1.97 14.39
C TYR A 45 14.76 2.46 15.01
N HIS A 46 14.57 3.78 15.06
CA HIS A 46 13.29 4.38 15.42
C HIS A 46 12.23 4.12 14.33
N ILE A 47 11.58 2.97 14.39
CA ILE A 47 10.47 2.61 13.49
C ILE A 47 9.22 3.35 13.97
N LYS A 48 8.64 4.15 13.07
CA LYS A 48 7.38 4.86 13.30
C LYS A 48 6.19 3.94 13.01
N LYS A 49 5.22 3.90 13.91
CA LYS A 49 3.93 3.22 13.73
C LYS A 49 3.07 3.86 12.65
N PRO A 50 2.06 3.16 12.07
CA PRO A 50 1.25 3.69 10.97
C PRO A 50 0.71 5.10 11.26
N ASP A 51 0.24 5.29 12.48
CA ASP A 51 -0.29 6.52 13.04
C ASP A 51 0.76 7.60 13.38
N GLU A 52 2.03 7.21 13.53
CA GLU A 52 3.16 8.11 13.80
C GLU A 52 3.84 8.61 12.52
N LEU A 53 3.60 7.98 11.37
CA LEU A 53 4.28 8.28 10.10
C LEU A 53 3.90 9.61 9.53
N GLU A 54 2.61 9.94 9.57
CA GLU A 54 2.07 11.19 9.02
C GLU A 54 2.39 12.41 9.92
N ASN A 55 2.82 12.17 11.16
CA ASN A 55 3.17 13.23 12.10
C ASN A 55 4.53 13.85 11.76
N GLY A 56 4.49 15.14 11.40
CA GLY A 56 5.69 15.94 11.12
C GLY A 56 6.36 15.61 9.79
N MET A 57 5.65 14.96 8.86
CA MET A 57 6.11 14.90 7.48
C MET A 57 6.01 16.29 6.86
N GLU A 58 7.15 16.76 6.37
CA GLU A 58 7.26 17.99 5.60
C GLU A 58 7.58 17.64 4.16
N ASP A 59 7.07 18.46 3.24
CA ASP A 59 7.47 18.38 1.85
C ASP A 59 9.00 18.55 1.74
N PRO A 60 9.66 17.83 0.81
CA PRO A 60 11.10 17.96 0.65
C PRO A 60 11.46 19.42 0.33
N PRO A 61 12.49 19.99 0.97
CA PRO A 61 12.89 21.37 0.72
C PRO A 61 13.43 21.50 -0.70
N GLY A 62 12.92 22.47 -1.48
CA GLY A 62 13.43 22.82 -2.80
C GLY A 62 12.36 23.01 -3.86
N LEU A 63 12.78 23.45 -5.05
CA LEU A 63 11.94 23.46 -6.24
C LEU A 63 11.79 22.00 -6.72
N ILE A 64 10.56 21.52 -6.76
CA ILE A 64 10.24 20.23 -7.36
C ILE A 64 10.09 20.45 -8.87
N ASP A 65 10.84 19.71 -9.68
CA ASP A 65 10.59 19.63 -11.13
C ASP A 65 9.18 19.04 -11.33
N GLU A 66 8.23 19.89 -11.73
CA GLU A 66 6.83 19.50 -11.93
C GLU A 66 6.68 18.35 -12.92
N LYS A 67 7.55 18.28 -13.94
CA LYS A 67 7.51 17.22 -14.95
C LYS A 67 8.01 15.90 -14.39
N LEU A 68 9.04 15.94 -13.54
CA LEU A 68 9.50 14.74 -12.83
C LEU A 68 8.44 14.27 -11.84
N LEU A 69 7.84 15.20 -11.09
CA LEU A 69 6.77 14.91 -10.14
C LEU A 69 5.58 14.23 -10.83
N ASP A 70 5.13 14.76 -11.97
CA ASP A 70 4.03 14.19 -12.74
C ASP A 70 4.34 12.75 -13.17
N LYS A 71 5.56 12.46 -13.65
CA LYS A 71 5.99 11.11 -14.00
C LYS A 71 6.05 10.16 -12.80
N THR A 72 6.56 10.62 -11.67
CA THR A 72 6.65 9.81 -10.44
C THR A 72 5.27 9.53 -9.86
N PHE A 73 4.36 10.51 -9.89
CA PHE A 73 2.96 10.25 -9.53
C PHE A 73 2.33 9.26 -10.51
N GLY A 74 2.53 9.48 -11.81
CA GLY A 74 2.03 8.60 -12.87
C GLY A 74 2.52 7.16 -12.73
N SER A 75 3.77 6.93 -12.30
CA SER A 75 4.29 5.56 -12.11
C SER A 75 3.64 4.85 -10.93
N LEU A 76 3.50 5.52 -9.77
CA LEU A 76 2.87 4.91 -8.59
C LEU A 76 1.37 4.68 -8.79
N ILE A 77 0.68 5.66 -9.40
CA ILE A 77 -0.73 5.53 -9.76
C ILE A 77 -0.92 4.45 -10.83
N GLY A 78 -0.06 4.44 -11.85
CA GLY A 78 -0.08 3.46 -12.92
C GLY A 78 0.12 2.04 -12.41
N LEU A 79 0.99 1.84 -11.42
CA LEU A 79 1.15 0.55 -10.73
C LEU A 79 -0.17 0.11 -10.09
N ALA A 80 -0.77 0.94 -9.25
CA ALA A 80 -2.02 0.58 -8.57
C ALA A 80 -3.21 0.39 -9.54
N LEU A 81 -3.25 1.14 -10.64
CA LEU A 81 -4.25 0.97 -11.68
C LEU A 81 -4.03 -0.30 -12.50
N GLY A 82 -2.79 -0.61 -12.85
CA GLY A 82 -2.42 -1.82 -13.59
C GLY A 82 -2.74 -3.08 -12.79
N ASP A 83 -2.37 -3.08 -11.52
CA ASP A 83 -2.75 -4.09 -10.52
C ASP A 83 -4.27 -4.27 -10.50
N ALA A 84 -5.04 -3.20 -10.19
CA ALA A 84 -6.50 -3.30 -10.09
C ALA A 84 -7.19 -3.73 -11.41
N LEU A 85 -6.61 -3.42 -12.57
CA LEU A 85 -7.08 -3.90 -13.87
C LEU A 85 -6.81 -5.40 -14.05
N GLY A 86 -5.61 -5.85 -13.70
CA GLY A 86 -5.17 -7.24 -13.83
C GLY A 86 -5.87 -8.19 -12.86
N ALA A 87 -6.10 -7.74 -11.61
CA ALA A 87 -6.71 -8.54 -10.55
C ALA A 87 -8.08 -9.11 -10.91
N HIS A 88 -8.85 -8.41 -11.73
CA HIS A 88 -10.15 -8.88 -12.21
C HIS A 88 -10.06 -10.18 -13.02
N VAL A 89 -8.96 -10.35 -13.76
CA VAL A 89 -8.76 -11.47 -14.68
C VAL A 89 -7.64 -12.42 -14.25
N GLU A 90 -7.16 -12.27 -13.03
CA GLU A 90 -6.14 -13.14 -12.47
C GLU A 90 -6.56 -14.62 -12.53
N PHE A 91 -5.62 -15.49 -12.87
CA PHE A 91 -5.81 -16.94 -13.11
C PHE A 91 -6.84 -17.31 -14.19
N ARG A 92 -7.34 -16.35 -14.97
CA ARG A 92 -8.18 -16.65 -16.14
C ARG A 92 -7.32 -17.14 -17.30
N PRO A 93 -7.77 -18.15 -18.05
CA PRO A 93 -7.06 -18.62 -19.22
C PRO A 93 -7.10 -17.55 -20.32
N HIS A 94 -6.13 -17.60 -21.24
CA HIS A 94 -6.04 -16.61 -22.31
C HIS A 94 -7.30 -16.56 -23.19
N GLU A 95 -7.94 -17.70 -23.44
CA GLU A 95 -9.18 -17.81 -24.21
C GLU A 95 -10.34 -17.05 -23.56
N TYR A 96 -10.36 -16.97 -22.22
CA TYR A 96 -11.34 -16.17 -21.50
C TYR A 96 -11.19 -14.67 -21.83
N LEU A 97 -9.94 -14.18 -21.91
CA LEU A 97 -9.64 -12.78 -22.22
C LEU A 97 -9.97 -12.40 -23.66
N LEU A 98 -9.91 -13.34 -24.60
CA LEU A 98 -10.33 -13.11 -25.99
C LEU A 98 -11.84 -12.82 -26.08
N LEU A 99 -12.63 -13.52 -25.27
CA LEU A 99 -14.08 -13.35 -25.20
C LEU A 99 -14.50 -12.20 -24.26
N ASN A 100 -13.70 -11.93 -23.23
CA ASN A 100 -13.97 -10.96 -22.18
C ASN A 100 -12.77 -10.00 -22.03
N PRO A 101 -12.49 -9.15 -23.04
CA PRO A 101 -11.37 -8.23 -22.97
C PRO A 101 -11.59 -7.19 -21.86
N VAL A 102 -10.54 -6.93 -21.08
CA VAL A 102 -10.53 -5.91 -20.02
C VAL A 102 -10.60 -4.53 -20.66
N LYS A 103 -11.69 -3.79 -20.42
CA LYS A 103 -11.95 -2.46 -21.03
C LYS A 103 -12.00 -1.32 -20.03
N ASP A 104 -12.23 -1.62 -18.76
CA ASP A 104 -12.31 -0.65 -17.68
C ASP A 104 -11.89 -1.35 -16.37
N LEU A 105 -11.76 -0.57 -15.30
CA LEU A 105 -11.69 -1.13 -13.96
C LEU A 105 -12.99 -1.86 -13.67
N GLU A 106 -12.90 -3.15 -13.38
CA GLU A 106 -14.04 -3.99 -13.04
C GLU A 106 -13.83 -4.55 -11.62
N GLY A 107 -14.93 -4.96 -10.98
CA GLY A 107 -14.87 -5.71 -9.73
C GLY A 107 -15.03 -7.21 -9.99
N GLY A 108 -14.94 -8.06 -8.98
CA GLY A 108 -15.01 -9.52 -9.13
C GLY A 108 -13.62 -10.14 -9.14
N GLY A 109 -13.35 -10.98 -10.15
CA GLY A 109 -12.12 -11.77 -10.20
C GLY A 109 -12.06 -12.86 -9.13
N THR A 110 -10.87 -13.43 -8.94
CA THR A 110 -10.59 -14.51 -7.98
C THR A 110 -11.02 -14.16 -6.56
N TRP A 111 -10.86 -12.89 -6.19
CA TRP A 111 -11.04 -12.40 -4.82
C TRP A 111 -12.35 -11.65 -4.59
N GLY A 112 -13.23 -11.54 -5.59
CA GLY A 112 -14.51 -10.83 -5.45
C GLY A 112 -14.37 -9.33 -5.15
N LEU A 113 -13.35 -8.69 -5.72
CA LEU A 113 -12.96 -7.31 -5.41
C LEU A 113 -14.02 -6.29 -5.82
N LYS A 114 -14.08 -5.16 -5.11
CA LYS A 114 -14.80 -3.97 -5.59
C LYS A 114 -13.98 -3.30 -6.69
N LYS A 115 -14.68 -2.63 -7.62
CA LYS A 115 -14.05 -1.85 -8.70
C LYS A 115 -12.97 -0.91 -8.16
N GLY A 116 -11.74 -1.07 -8.63
CA GLY A 116 -10.58 -0.24 -8.27
C GLY A 116 -9.85 -0.66 -6.99
N GLN A 117 -10.22 -1.77 -6.36
CA GLN A 117 -9.37 -2.38 -5.33
C GLN A 117 -8.17 -3.06 -5.99
N PHE A 118 -6.99 -2.80 -5.45
CA PHE A 118 -5.70 -3.34 -5.86
C PHE A 118 -5.25 -4.46 -4.90
N THR A 119 -4.28 -5.27 -5.28
CA THR A 119 -3.83 -6.48 -4.58
C THR A 119 -2.51 -6.26 -3.83
N ASP A 120 -1.70 -7.32 -3.70
CA ASP A 120 -0.42 -7.30 -3.01
C ASP A 120 0.63 -6.43 -3.71
N ASP A 121 0.64 -6.35 -5.05
CA ASP A 121 1.53 -5.51 -5.84
C ASP A 121 1.54 -4.05 -5.33
N ALA A 122 0.37 -3.41 -5.30
CA ALA A 122 0.25 -2.04 -4.80
C ALA A 122 0.40 -1.95 -3.28
N SER A 123 -0.09 -2.93 -2.52
CA SER A 123 0.07 -2.93 -1.05
C SER A 123 1.55 -2.93 -0.65
N MET A 124 2.37 -3.79 -1.25
CA MET A 124 3.80 -3.88 -1.00
C MET A 124 4.54 -2.64 -1.51
N ALA A 125 4.18 -2.12 -2.69
CA ALA A 125 4.75 -0.88 -3.21
C ALA A 125 4.51 0.31 -2.26
N LEU A 126 3.30 0.41 -1.67
CA LEU A 126 2.98 1.45 -0.69
C LEU A 126 3.76 1.28 0.61
N CYS A 127 3.87 0.06 1.12
CA CYS A 127 4.70 -0.20 2.29
C CYS A 127 6.18 0.20 2.07
N LEU A 128 6.75 -0.10 0.89
CA LEU A 128 8.10 0.31 0.53
C LEU A 128 8.21 1.84 0.41
N GLY A 129 7.30 2.47 -0.33
CA GLY A 129 7.31 3.93 -0.52
C GLY A 129 7.27 4.69 0.82
N ILE A 130 6.43 4.23 1.74
CA ILE A 130 6.33 4.84 3.08
C ILE A 130 7.60 4.61 3.90
N SER A 131 8.23 3.43 3.81
CA SER A 131 9.54 3.18 4.45
C SER A 131 10.58 4.18 3.97
N LEU A 132 10.71 4.35 2.65
CA LEU A 132 11.67 5.27 2.05
C LEU A 132 11.45 6.72 2.50
N VAL A 133 10.19 7.17 2.53
CA VAL A 133 9.85 8.54 2.95
C VAL A 133 10.08 8.75 4.44
N ALA A 134 9.63 7.82 5.28
CA ALA A 134 9.74 7.95 6.73
C ALA A 134 11.19 7.84 7.23
N ARG A 135 12.00 7.04 6.56
CA ARG A 135 13.41 6.81 6.92
C ARG A 135 14.36 7.77 6.20
N ARG A 136 13.92 8.39 5.10
CA ARG A 136 14.77 9.15 4.16
C ARG A 136 15.99 8.33 3.68
N ASP A 137 15.84 7.01 3.66
CA ASP A 137 16.87 6.04 3.33
C ASP A 137 16.20 4.67 3.06
N PHE A 138 16.94 3.76 2.44
CA PHE A 138 16.53 2.37 2.30
C PHE A 138 16.96 1.56 3.52
N ILE A 139 16.01 1.31 4.44
CA ILE A 139 16.22 0.47 5.63
C ILE A 139 15.41 -0.83 5.47
N PRO A 140 16.04 -1.95 5.05
CA PRO A 140 15.34 -3.22 4.79
C PRO A 140 14.49 -3.72 5.97
N TYR A 141 14.99 -3.52 7.18
CA TYR A 141 14.27 -3.93 8.39
C TYR A 141 12.95 -3.16 8.58
N ASP A 142 12.92 -1.84 8.31
CA ASP A 142 11.71 -1.02 8.40
C ASP A 142 10.70 -1.39 7.30
N GLN A 143 11.19 -1.69 6.09
CA GLN A 143 10.37 -2.24 5.01
C GLN A 143 9.70 -3.57 5.41
N LEU A 144 10.46 -4.53 5.96
CA LEU A 144 9.93 -5.83 6.38
C LEU A 144 8.93 -5.71 7.53
N VAL A 145 9.16 -4.81 8.49
CA VAL A 145 8.17 -4.51 9.54
C VAL A 145 6.84 -4.02 8.96
N ARG A 146 6.88 -3.16 7.92
CA ARG A 146 5.65 -2.69 7.26
C ARG A 146 4.96 -3.77 6.47
N TYR A 147 5.72 -4.61 5.78
CA TYR A 147 5.17 -5.80 5.11
C TYR A 147 4.52 -6.74 6.12
N LYS A 148 5.12 -6.91 7.31
CA LYS A 148 4.54 -7.69 8.39
C LYS A 148 3.23 -7.08 8.92
N TRP A 149 3.11 -5.75 9.01
CA TRP A 149 1.83 -5.11 9.31
C TRP A 149 0.78 -5.25 8.22
N TRP A 150 1.17 -5.18 6.95
CA TRP A 150 0.26 -5.51 5.86
C TRP A 150 -0.23 -6.95 6.02
N PHE A 151 0.70 -7.88 6.15
CA PHE A 151 0.43 -9.31 6.29
C PHE A 151 -0.48 -9.66 7.46
N GLU A 152 -0.22 -9.12 8.65
CA GLU A 152 -0.96 -9.50 9.86
C GLU A 152 -2.20 -8.62 10.14
N HIS A 153 -2.25 -7.40 9.60
CA HIS A 153 -3.25 -6.39 10.00
C HIS A 153 -3.90 -5.64 8.81
N GLY A 154 -3.52 -5.94 7.58
CA GLY A 154 -4.08 -5.26 6.40
C GLY A 154 -3.61 -3.82 6.23
N TYR A 155 -2.50 -3.42 6.85
CA TYR A 155 -1.90 -2.10 6.62
C TYR A 155 -1.65 -1.88 5.12
N MET A 156 -2.07 -0.73 4.58
CA MET A 156 -1.99 -0.39 3.15
C MET A 156 -2.72 -1.35 2.20
N SER A 157 -3.63 -2.20 2.70
CA SER A 157 -4.51 -3.02 1.87
C SER A 157 -5.75 -2.24 1.40
N SER A 158 -6.16 -2.46 0.16
CA SER A 158 -7.40 -1.91 -0.40
C SER A 158 -8.68 -2.54 0.18
N THR A 159 -8.57 -3.69 0.86
CA THR A 159 -9.70 -4.45 1.45
C THR A 159 -9.69 -4.43 2.99
N GLY A 160 -8.68 -3.82 3.60
CA GLY A 160 -8.52 -3.75 5.06
C GLY A 160 -7.96 -5.02 5.71
N HIS A 161 -7.57 -6.03 4.92
CA HIS A 161 -6.87 -7.23 5.38
C HIS A 161 -5.86 -7.69 4.32
N CYS A 162 -4.86 -8.49 4.69
CA CYS A 162 -3.94 -9.09 3.73
C CYS A 162 -4.68 -10.16 2.89
N PHE A 163 -4.50 -10.10 1.58
CA PHE A 163 -4.95 -11.13 0.63
C PHE A 163 -3.98 -11.13 -0.56
N ASP A 164 -4.10 -12.14 -1.43
CA ASP A 164 -3.29 -12.31 -2.64
C ASP A 164 -1.77 -12.38 -2.42
N ILE A 165 -1.34 -12.61 -1.19
CA ILE A 165 0.08 -12.71 -0.88
C ILE A 165 0.69 -13.98 -1.50
N GLY A 166 1.72 -13.80 -2.33
CA GLY A 166 2.49 -14.90 -2.90
C GLY A 166 3.13 -15.80 -1.82
N ALA A 167 3.23 -17.10 -2.09
CA ALA A 167 3.74 -18.09 -1.13
C ALA A 167 5.14 -17.77 -0.59
N ALA A 168 6.06 -17.33 -1.46
CA ALA A 168 7.41 -16.95 -1.07
C ALA A 168 7.43 -15.73 -0.13
N THR A 169 6.62 -14.71 -0.43
CA THR A 169 6.48 -13.52 0.42
C THR A 169 5.87 -13.89 1.77
N SER A 170 4.80 -14.69 1.77
CA SER A 170 4.15 -15.17 2.99
C SER A 170 5.12 -15.95 3.87
N GLN A 171 5.87 -16.90 3.31
CA GLN A 171 6.87 -17.67 4.04
C GLN A 171 7.96 -16.76 4.63
N SER A 172 8.52 -15.87 3.81
CA SER A 172 9.56 -14.92 4.27
C SER A 172 9.06 -14.05 5.42
N LEU A 173 7.82 -13.58 5.34
CA LEU A 173 7.22 -12.76 6.40
C LEU A 173 6.82 -13.59 7.62
N GLN A 174 6.55 -14.88 7.51
CA GLN A 174 6.32 -15.75 8.67
C GLN A 174 7.60 -16.00 9.47
N GLU A 175 8.73 -16.12 8.77
CA GLU A 175 10.05 -16.36 9.36
C GLU A 175 10.66 -15.10 10.01
N PHE A 176 10.25 -13.90 9.55
CA PHE A 176 10.61 -12.59 10.12
C PHE A 176 9.87 -12.26 11.44
#